data_AF-A0A811XZT6-F1
#
_entry.id   AF-A0A811XZT6-F1
#
_cell.length_a   1.000
_cell.length_b   1.000
_cell.length_c   1.000
_cell.angle_alpha   90.00
_cell.angle_beta   90.00
_cell.angle_gamma   90.00
#
_symmetry.space_group_name_H-M   'P 1'
#
loop_
_entity.id
_entity.type
_entity.pdbx_description
1 polymer ?
#
loop_
_entity_poly.entity_id
_entity_poly.type
_entity_poly.pdbx_seq_one_letter_code
_entity_poly.pdbx_strand_id
1 'polypeptide(L)'
;MSVFLKMNGSIILRSLARFLVPFTIPRKRRVLCSGVLQRYLSSKIPAVSYPNKESTSPPEKLELDSWKITMKSSVQDVSTDSGSKDEDPVVAMKELIEMWRLLGREVPEHISEEELKTAMECVSKSSKKKYLRYLFIKEKAKKARQTKKELKAATKEKAIKDQMLETTKEDKQQNFLFLRLWDRNMDTAMGWKGAQAMQFGQPLVFDMDYGNYMKPKELRNTVCQLLESEGWNRRDVDPFHIYFCNLQVGGAYHKELVKRYEEKWSKLLLTATEKSYVDLFPKDSIIYLTADSPNVMTTFKHDKIYIVGSFVDKGTQKGISLAKAKRLKLATECLPLDRYLQWDTGTKNLTLDQMMRILLCLKNTGSWEEALRFVPKRKHAGYLEISPSSQELVNRLKRSKTFNSFPKDSLKIRTQKRWLK
;
A
#
# COMPACT_ATOMS: atom_id res chain seq x y z
N MET A 1 66.99 -33.84 -35.80
CA MET A 1 68.19 -32.99 -35.69
C MET A 1 67.83 -31.77 -34.86
N SER A 2 68.58 -31.56 -33.79
CA SER A 2 68.44 -30.45 -32.83
C SER A 2 69.11 -29.18 -33.36
N VAL A 3 68.69 -28.00 -32.86
CA VAL A 3 69.48 -26.82 -32.38
C VAL A 3 68.52 -25.61 -32.35
N PHE A 4 67.91 -25.25 -31.20
CA PHE A 4 68.37 -24.36 -30.11
C PHE A 4 68.41 -22.84 -30.42
N LEU A 5 67.62 -22.04 -29.68
CA LEU A 5 68.05 -20.92 -28.81
C LEU A 5 66.80 -20.34 -28.08
N LYS A 6 66.54 -20.61 -26.79
CA LYS A 6 67.10 -20.06 -25.53
C LYS A 6 66.49 -18.70 -25.13
N MET A 7 65.58 -18.71 -24.15
CA MET A 7 65.33 -17.59 -23.23
C MET A 7 65.10 -18.14 -21.80
N ASN A 8 66.09 -17.90 -20.94
CA ASN A 8 65.98 -17.84 -19.47
C ASN A 8 65.27 -16.52 -19.10
N GLY A 9 64.59 -16.29 -17.98
CA GLY A 9 64.31 -17.07 -16.78
C GLY A 9 63.57 -16.19 -15.74
N SER A 10 62.89 -16.87 -14.81
CA SER A 10 62.51 -16.52 -13.43
C SER A 10 61.71 -15.26 -13.06
N ILE A 11 60.41 -15.49 -12.80
CA ILE A 11 59.68 -15.29 -11.52
C ILE A 11 60.13 -14.15 -10.59
N ILE A 12 59.23 -13.17 -10.39
CA ILE A 12 59.02 -12.50 -9.09
C ILE A 12 57.51 -12.41 -8.82
N LEU A 13 57.08 -13.11 -7.76
CA LEU A 13 55.75 -13.05 -7.16
C LEU A 13 55.63 -11.71 -6.39
N ARG A 14 54.66 -10.85 -6.71
CA ARG A 14 54.28 -9.73 -5.83
C ARG A 14 52.85 -9.89 -5.33
N SER A 15 52.76 -9.94 -4.01
CA SER A 15 51.55 -9.99 -3.20
C SER A 15 50.67 -8.76 -3.45
N LEU A 16 49.38 -8.96 -3.73
CA LEU A 16 48.36 -7.92 -3.60
C LEU A 16 47.58 -8.18 -2.32
N ALA A 17 47.96 -7.44 -1.28
CA ALA A 17 47.26 -7.36 -0.02
C ALA A 17 45.83 -6.84 -0.25
N ARG A 18 44.87 -7.51 0.40
CA ARG A 18 43.46 -7.14 0.45
C ARG A 18 43.33 -5.82 1.22
N PHE A 19 42.92 -4.75 0.53
CA PHE A 19 42.27 -3.62 1.18
C PHE A 19 40.76 -3.85 1.15
N LEU A 20 40.25 -4.48 2.20
CA LEU A 20 38.85 -4.36 2.59
C LEU A 20 38.67 -2.97 3.21
N VAL A 21 38.13 -2.04 2.44
CA VAL A 21 37.61 -0.78 3.00
C VAL A 21 36.08 -0.91 3.06
N PRO A 22 35.46 -0.85 4.24
CA PRO A 22 34.03 -0.68 4.32
C PRO A 22 33.71 0.75 3.88
N PHE A 23 32.98 0.91 2.77
CA PHE A 23 32.38 2.19 2.39
C PHE A 23 31.26 2.54 3.37
N THR A 24 31.62 3.02 4.56
CA THR A 24 30.70 3.77 5.42
C THR A 24 30.76 5.22 4.99
N ILE A 25 29.74 5.70 4.26
CA ILE A 25 29.60 7.13 3.95
C ILE A 25 29.24 7.86 5.26
N PRO A 26 30.08 8.79 5.76
CA PRO A 26 29.72 9.61 6.90
C PRO A 26 28.67 10.63 6.45
N ARG A 27 27.43 10.48 6.91
CA ARG A 27 26.37 11.45 6.70
C ARG A 27 26.66 12.69 7.55
N LYS A 28 27.37 13.68 6.98
CA LYS A 28 27.35 15.05 7.52
C LYS A 28 25.91 15.57 7.43
N ARG A 29 25.25 15.73 8.58
CA ARG A 29 24.02 16.49 8.73
C ARG A 29 24.24 17.91 8.18
N ARG A 30 23.78 18.18 6.97
CA ARG A 30 23.30 19.52 6.61
C ARG A 30 21.79 19.48 6.74
N VAL A 31 21.32 20.09 7.82
CA VAL A 31 19.93 20.48 7.99
C VAL A 31 19.65 21.54 6.93
N LEU A 32 19.18 21.11 5.76
CA LEU A 32 18.41 21.96 4.88
C LEU A 32 16.95 21.71 5.25
N CYS A 33 16.46 22.58 6.13
CA CYS A 33 15.03 22.76 6.35
C CYS A 33 14.39 23.02 4.98
N SER A 34 13.78 22.00 4.38
CA SER A 34 12.86 22.20 3.28
C SER A 34 11.68 22.97 3.85
N GLY A 35 11.70 24.29 3.67
CA GLY A 35 10.56 25.16 3.94
C GLY A 35 9.38 24.63 3.16
N VAL A 36 8.50 23.92 3.86
CA VAL A 36 7.17 23.61 3.38
C VAL A 36 6.48 24.95 3.23
N LEU A 37 6.40 25.45 2.00
CA LEU A 37 5.48 26.53 1.63
C LEU A 37 4.06 25.99 1.80
N GLN A 38 3.62 26.01 3.06
CA GLN A 38 2.26 25.82 3.50
C GLN A 38 1.51 27.05 3.00
N ARG A 39 0.97 26.98 1.77
CA ARG A 39 -0.06 27.92 1.35
C ARG A 39 -1.27 27.68 2.24
N TYR A 40 -1.35 28.47 3.30
CA TYR A 40 -2.58 28.77 3.99
C TYR A 40 -3.58 29.30 2.94
N LEU A 41 -4.49 28.46 2.49
CA LEU A 41 -5.75 28.93 1.94
C LEU A 41 -6.59 29.40 3.13
N SER A 42 -6.33 30.64 3.55
CA SER A 42 -7.23 31.41 4.40
C SER A 42 -8.51 31.66 3.60
N SER A 43 -9.54 30.84 3.80
CA SER A 43 -10.90 31.16 3.38
C SER A 43 -11.47 32.26 4.29
N LYS A 44 -11.00 33.50 4.12
CA LYS A 44 -11.78 34.67 4.48
C LYS A 44 -12.86 34.81 3.40
N ILE A 45 -13.99 34.17 3.64
CA ILE A 45 -15.25 34.48 2.95
C ILE A 45 -15.66 35.86 3.46
N PRO A 46 -15.84 36.89 2.61
CA PRO A 46 -16.52 38.09 3.03
C PRO A 46 -17.95 37.71 3.45
N ALA A 47 -18.29 37.98 4.70
CA ALA A 47 -19.65 37.84 5.20
C ALA A 47 -20.55 38.75 4.36
N VAL A 48 -21.41 38.15 3.54
CA VAL A 48 -22.55 38.86 2.95
C VAL A 48 -23.51 39.13 4.11
N SER A 49 -23.63 40.40 4.48
CA SER A 49 -24.60 40.87 5.45
C SER A 49 -26.01 40.64 4.93
N TYR A 50 -26.80 39.89 5.69
CA TYR A 50 -28.25 39.87 5.56
C TYR A 50 -28.80 41.24 5.98
N PRO A 51 -29.64 41.92 5.16
CA PRO A 51 -30.48 42.98 5.69
C PRO A 51 -31.55 42.37 6.60
N ASN A 52 -31.69 42.98 7.77
CA ASN A 52 -32.68 42.65 8.78
C ASN A 52 -34.11 42.79 8.23
N LYS A 53 -35.00 41.97 8.80
CA LYS A 53 -36.45 41.98 8.61
C LYS A 53 -37.06 43.27 9.16
N GLU A 54 -37.82 43.98 8.34
CA GLU A 54 -38.97 44.78 8.77
C GLU A 54 -40.21 44.36 7.95
N SER A 55 -41.20 43.86 8.69
CA SER A 55 -42.67 43.89 8.50
C SER A 55 -43.35 43.83 7.11
N THR A 56 -44.13 42.74 6.94
CA THR A 56 -45.55 42.69 6.48
C THR A 56 -45.85 42.96 4.99
N SER A 57 -46.31 41.98 4.21
CA SER A 57 -47.70 41.44 4.14
C SER A 57 -47.72 40.00 3.58
N PRO A 58 -48.76 39.17 3.80
CA PRO A 58 -48.74 37.76 3.43
C PRO A 58 -48.86 37.57 1.91
N PRO A 59 -48.13 36.63 1.29
CA PRO A 59 -48.38 36.26 -0.09
C PRO A 59 -49.67 35.43 -0.16
N GLU A 60 -50.47 35.75 -1.17
CA GLU A 60 -51.68 35.06 -1.60
C GLU A 60 -51.47 33.53 -1.59
N LYS A 61 -52.39 32.79 -0.95
CA LYS A 61 -52.40 31.31 -0.97
C LYS A 61 -52.53 30.86 -2.42
N LEU A 62 -51.42 30.50 -3.04
CA LEU A 62 -51.42 29.70 -4.26
C LEU A 62 -52.13 28.39 -3.95
N GLU A 63 -53.29 28.19 -4.58
CA GLU A 63 -54.11 26.99 -4.47
C GLU A 63 -53.38 25.79 -5.08
N LEU A 64 -52.53 25.16 -4.27
CA LEU A 64 -51.88 23.88 -4.59
C LEU A 64 -52.88 22.75 -4.84
N ASP A 65 -54.12 22.90 -4.36
CA ASP A 65 -55.15 21.87 -4.48
C ASP A 65 -55.86 21.91 -5.83
N SER A 66 -55.99 23.08 -6.47
CA SER A 66 -56.49 23.17 -7.85
C SER A 66 -55.51 22.52 -8.84
N TRP A 67 -54.20 22.69 -8.64
CA TRP A 67 -53.18 22.01 -9.45
C TRP A 67 -53.11 20.49 -9.23
N LYS A 68 -53.36 20.02 -7.99
CA LYS A 68 -53.48 18.57 -7.72
C LYS A 68 -54.73 17.96 -8.35
N ILE A 69 -55.83 18.71 -8.42
CA ILE A 69 -57.07 18.27 -9.07
C ILE A 69 -56.87 18.20 -10.59
N THR A 70 -56.23 19.20 -11.22
CA THR A 70 -55.95 19.20 -12.66
C THR A 70 -54.97 18.07 -13.07
N MET A 71 -54.00 17.73 -12.21
CA MET A 71 -53.15 16.55 -12.44
C MET A 71 -53.85 15.21 -12.15
N LYS A 72 -54.89 15.18 -11.32
CA LYS A 72 -55.69 13.97 -11.08
C LYS A 72 -56.73 13.74 -12.17
N SER A 73 -57.34 14.80 -12.71
CA SER A 73 -58.33 14.68 -13.78
C SER A 73 -57.71 14.35 -15.14
N SER A 74 -56.44 14.70 -15.37
CA SER A 74 -55.67 14.26 -16.54
C SER A 74 -55.21 12.79 -16.48
N VAL A 75 -55.46 12.08 -15.37
CA VAL A 75 -55.11 10.65 -15.18
C VAL A 75 -56.33 9.73 -15.32
N GLN A 76 -57.54 10.28 -15.43
CA GLN A 76 -58.76 9.53 -15.74
C GLN A 76 -59.22 9.87 -17.15
N ASP A 77 -58.52 9.34 -18.15
CA ASP A 77 -59.05 8.97 -19.49
C ASP A 77 -57.90 8.62 -20.44
N VAL A 78 -57.13 7.58 -20.11
CA VAL A 78 -56.47 6.72 -21.11
C VAL A 78 -56.48 5.30 -20.55
N SER A 79 -57.65 4.67 -20.64
CA SER A 79 -57.74 3.21 -20.69
C SER A 79 -57.41 2.83 -22.14
N THR A 80 -56.16 2.45 -22.40
CA THR A 80 -55.79 1.83 -23.68
C THR A 80 -54.82 0.71 -23.38
N ASP A 81 -55.36 -0.50 -23.48
CA ASP A 81 -54.70 -1.77 -23.79
C ASP A 81 -53.21 -1.87 -23.42
N SER A 82 -52.95 -2.61 -22.34
CA SER A 82 -51.66 -3.24 -22.10
C SER A 82 -51.45 -4.37 -23.12
N GLY A 83 -51.19 -3.99 -24.37
CA GLY A 83 -50.62 -4.85 -25.38
C GLY A 83 -49.16 -5.11 -25.04
N SER A 84 -48.83 -6.38 -24.80
CA SER A 84 -47.49 -6.90 -24.68
C SER A 84 -46.59 -6.41 -25.82
N LYS A 85 -45.64 -5.52 -25.51
CA LYS A 85 -44.40 -5.42 -26.28
C LYS A 85 -43.27 -5.72 -25.32
N ASP A 86 -42.64 -6.86 -25.55
CA ASP A 86 -41.31 -7.17 -25.02
C ASP A 86 -40.35 -6.11 -25.55
N GLU A 87 -40.33 -4.94 -24.90
CA GLU A 87 -39.28 -3.97 -25.12
C GLU A 87 -38.00 -4.59 -24.58
N ASP A 88 -37.04 -4.78 -25.49
CA ASP A 88 -35.74 -5.34 -25.18
C ASP A 88 -35.18 -4.59 -23.95
N PRO A 89 -34.80 -5.27 -22.85
CA PRO A 89 -34.42 -4.62 -21.59
C PRO A 89 -33.27 -3.61 -21.75
N VAL A 90 -32.51 -3.73 -22.85
CA VAL A 90 -31.48 -2.81 -23.31
C VAL A 90 -32.06 -1.46 -23.78
N VAL A 91 -33.15 -1.48 -24.55
CA VAL A 91 -33.82 -0.29 -25.10
C VAL A 91 -34.45 0.52 -23.97
N ALA A 92 -35.21 -0.14 -23.10
CA ALA A 92 -35.80 0.49 -21.91
C ALA A 92 -34.75 1.16 -21.01
N MET A 93 -33.54 0.59 -20.93
CA MET A 93 -32.45 1.19 -20.16
C MET A 93 -31.84 2.42 -20.84
N LYS A 94 -31.68 2.41 -22.17
CA LYS A 94 -31.21 3.57 -22.95
C LYS A 94 -32.18 4.73 -22.84
N GLU A 95 -33.48 4.47 -22.93
CA GLU A 95 -34.53 5.49 -22.77
C GLU A 95 -34.52 6.09 -21.35
N LEU A 96 -34.36 5.26 -20.32
CA LEU A 96 -34.26 5.71 -18.94
C LEU A 96 -33.03 6.59 -18.70
N ILE A 97 -31.91 6.29 -19.35
CA ILE A 97 -30.68 7.10 -19.33
C ILE A 97 -30.93 8.46 -19.99
N GLU A 98 -31.60 8.48 -21.14
CA GLU A 98 -31.90 9.71 -21.86
C GLU A 98 -32.89 10.60 -21.09
N MET A 99 -33.93 10.01 -20.52
CA MET A 99 -34.83 10.70 -19.58
C MET A 99 -34.04 11.32 -18.41
N TRP A 100 -33.05 10.62 -17.85
CA TRP A 100 -32.24 11.17 -16.76
C TRP A 100 -31.30 12.30 -17.20
N ARG A 101 -30.86 12.33 -18.45
CA ARG A 101 -30.13 13.47 -19.03
C ARG A 101 -31.02 14.70 -19.16
N LEU A 102 -32.23 14.53 -19.68
CA LEU A 102 -33.22 15.60 -19.80
C LEU A 102 -33.60 16.18 -18.43
N LEU A 103 -33.68 15.34 -17.39
CA LEU A 103 -33.90 15.75 -16.01
C LEU A 103 -32.67 16.41 -15.35
N GLY A 104 -31.58 16.64 -16.08
CA GLY A 104 -30.36 17.27 -15.58
C GLY A 104 -29.59 16.44 -14.54
N ARG A 105 -29.81 15.11 -14.49
CA ARG A 105 -29.07 14.25 -13.56
C ARG A 105 -27.67 13.94 -14.08
N GLU A 106 -26.75 13.68 -13.16
CA GLU A 106 -25.35 13.35 -13.43
C GLU A 106 -25.22 11.99 -14.15
N VAL A 107 -25.31 12.00 -15.48
CA VAL A 107 -25.25 10.82 -16.37
C VAL A 107 -24.15 11.01 -17.43
N PRO A 108 -23.35 9.97 -17.76
CA PRO A 108 -22.28 10.05 -18.77
C PRO A 108 -22.78 10.37 -20.18
N GLU A 109 -21.91 10.95 -21.01
CA GLU A 109 -22.19 11.24 -22.43
C GLU A 109 -22.07 9.97 -23.30
N HIS A 110 -21.07 9.13 -23.02
CA HIS A 110 -20.84 7.86 -23.72
C HIS A 110 -20.88 6.68 -22.75
N ILE A 111 -21.72 5.68 -23.05
CA ILE A 111 -21.88 4.45 -22.26
C ILE A 111 -21.57 3.25 -23.17
N SER A 112 -20.65 2.40 -22.75
CA SER A 112 -20.32 1.16 -23.47
C SER A 112 -21.34 0.04 -23.19
N GLU A 113 -21.46 -0.94 -24.09
CA GLU A 113 -22.41 -2.05 -23.95
C GLU A 113 -22.16 -2.91 -22.70
N GLU A 114 -20.90 -3.08 -22.29
CA GLU A 114 -20.52 -3.78 -21.05
C GLU A 114 -20.96 -3.03 -19.79
N GLU A 115 -20.81 -1.70 -19.80
CA GLU A 115 -21.25 -0.83 -18.70
C GLU A 115 -22.78 -0.81 -18.60
N LEU A 116 -23.48 -0.93 -19.74
CA LEU A 116 -24.93 -1.04 -19.80
C LEU A 116 -25.41 -2.37 -19.20
N LYS A 117 -24.76 -3.48 -19.54
CA LYS A 117 -25.02 -4.81 -18.91
C LYS A 117 -24.79 -4.76 -17.40
N THR A 118 -23.71 -4.12 -16.95
CA THR A 118 -23.42 -3.97 -15.51
C THR A 118 -24.48 -3.11 -14.79
N ALA A 119 -25.02 -2.09 -15.47
CA ALA A 119 -26.11 -1.27 -14.93
C ALA A 119 -27.43 -2.05 -14.86
N MET A 120 -27.67 -3.00 -15.78
CA MET A 120 -28.82 -3.90 -15.73
C MET A 120 -28.74 -4.86 -14.54
N GLU A 121 -27.57 -5.43 -14.28
CA GLU A 121 -27.30 -6.35 -13.15
C GLU A 121 -27.50 -5.70 -11.77
N CYS A 122 -27.59 -4.37 -11.69
CA CYS A 122 -27.88 -3.66 -10.45
C CYS A 122 -29.35 -3.87 -10.00
N VAL A 123 -29.52 -4.49 -8.83
CA VAL A 123 -30.83 -4.89 -8.28
C VAL A 123 -31.77 -3.71 -7.91
N SER A 124 -31.23 -2.53 -7.56
CA SER A 124 -32.03 -1.39 -7.08
C SER A 124 -31.88 -0.13 -7.93
N LYS A 125 -32.97 0.66 -8.06
CA LYS A 125 -32.98 1.99 -8.70
C LYS A 125 -31.92 2.94 -8.10
N SER A 126 -31.67 2.86 -6.79
CA SER A 126 -30.65 3.68 -6.12
C SER A 126 -29.22 3.23 -6.47
N SER A 127 -29.00 1.91 -6.61
CA SER A 127 -27.72 1.34 -7.06
C SER A 127 -27.41 1.74 -8.50
N LYS A 128 -28.41 1.67 -9.40
CA LYS A 128 -28.30 2.13 -10.80
C LYS A 128 -27.91 3.61 -10.88
N LYS A 129 -28.60 4.47 -10.13
CA LYS A 129 -28.29 5.91 -10.04
C LYS A 129 -26.86 6.15 -9.53
N LYS A 130 -26.42 5.41 -8.51
CA LYS A 130 -25.06 5.51 -7.95
C LYS A 130 -23.99 5.06 -8.96
N TYR A 131 -24.29 4.04 -9.75
CA TYR A 131 -23.39 3.54 -10.79
C TYR A 131 -23.24 4.54 -11.95
N LEU A 132 -24.34 5.08 -12.49
CA LEU A 132 -24.27 6.11 -13.53
C LEU A 132 -23.56 7.38 -13.05
N ARG A 133 -23.82 7.80 -11.80
CA ARG A 133 -23.09 8.90 -11.16
C ARG A 133 -21.59 8.62 -11.10
N TYR A 134 -21.20 7.38 -10.74
CA TYR A 134 -19.81 6.97 -10.74
C TYR A 134 -19.17 7.06 -12.13
N LEU A 135 -19.88 6.61 -13.17
CA LEU A 135 -19.42 6.72 -14.56
C LEU A 135 -19.25 8.19 -14.99
N PHE A 136 -20.19 9.07 -14.62
CA PHE A 136 -20.12 10.49 -14.96
C PHE A 136 -18.92 11.18 -14.31
N ILE A 137 -18.69 10.89 -13.01
CA ILE A 137 -17.52 11.39 -12.29
C ILE A 137 -16.23 10.87 -12.94
N LYS A 138 -16.19 9.59 -13.35
CA LYS A 138 -15.04 8.99 -14.05
C LYS A 138 -14.76 9.69 -15.38
N GLU A 139 -15.79 10.01 -16.15
CA GLU A 139 -15.66 10.74 -17.42
C GLU A 139 -15.15 12.18 -17.21
N LYS A 140 -15.77 12.93 -16.30
CA LYS A 140 -15.31 14.29 -15.95
C LYS A 140 -13.88 14.29 -15.42
N ALA A 141 -13.50 13.31 -14.61
CA ALA A 141 -12.13 13.16 -14.15
C ALA A 141 -11.15 12.86 -15.29
N LYS A 142 -11.57 12.09 -16.31
CA LYS A 142 -10.76 11.82 -17.52
C LYS A 142 -10.57 13.10 -18.33
N LYS A 143 -11.64 13.86 -18.61
CA LYS A 143 -11.59 15.16 -19.31
C LYS A 143 -10.70 16.15 -18.54
N ALA A 144 -10.88 16.30 -17.22
CA ALA A 144 -10.04 17.16 -16.38
C ALA A 144 -8.57 16.75 -16.35
N ARG A 145 -8.26 15.44 -16.45
CA ARG A 145 -6.88 14.95 -16.54
C ARG A 145 -6.25 15.27 -17.90
N GLN A 146 -7.02 15.21 -18.99
CA GLN A 146 -6.56 15.58 -20.34
C GLN A 146 -6.27 17.07 -20.41
N THR A 147 -7.20 17.92 -20.01
CA THR A 147 -6.99 19.39 -19.99
C THR A 147 -5.81 19.77 -19.09
N LYS A 148 -5.65 19.14 -17.92
CA LYS A 148 -4.47 19.34 -17.06
C LYS A 148 -3.18 18.88 -17.71
N LYS A 149 -3.20 17.83 -18.55
CA LYS A 149 -2.02 17.35 -19.29
C LYS A 149 -1.64 18.33 -20.39
N GLU A 150 -2.62 18.83 -21.14
CA GLU A 150 -2.44 19.83 -22.20
C GLU A 150 -1.93 21.15 -21.64
N LEU A 151 -2.53 21.66 -20.56
CA LEU A 151 -2.05 22.85 -19.86
C LEU A 151 -0.61 22.66 -19.38
N LYS A 152 -0.29 21.50 -18.78
CA LYS A 152 1.09 21.20 -18.37
C LYS A 152 2.07 21.11 -19.54
N ALA A 153 1.66 20.52 -20.66
CA ALA A 153 2.46 20.45 -21.87
C ALA A 153 2.72 21.85 -22.43
N ALA A 154 1.68 22.68 -22.55
CA ALA A 154 1.79 24.07 -22.98
C ALA A 154 2.67 24.91 -22.05
N THR A 155 2.57 24.74 -20.72
CA THR A 155 3.47 25.43 -19.78
C THR A 155 4.91 24.95 -19.88
N LYS A 156 5.14 23.65 -20.14
CA LYS A 156 6.49 23.12 -20.35
C LYS A 156 7.07 23.60 -21.66
N GLU A 157 6.28 23.67 -22.72
CA GLU A 157 6.70 24.18 -24.02
C GLU A 157 7.08 25.66 -23.94
N LYS A 158 6.27 26.47 -23.23
CA LYS A 158 6.61 27.87 -22.92
C LYS A 158 7.90 27.96 -22.10
N ALA A 159 8.03 27.19 -21.01
CA ALA A 159 9.25 27.18 -20.20
C ALA A 159 10.50 26.69 -20.98
N ILE A 160 10.35 25.74 -21.91
CA ILE A 160 11.43 25.28 -22.78
C ILE A 160 11.82 26.39 -23.75
N LYS A 161 10.84 27.10 -24.34
CA LYS A 161 11.08 28.26 -25.22
C LYS A 161 11.81 29.38 -24.47
N ASP A 162 11.36 29.72 -23.26
CA ASP A 162 11.97 30.75 -22.42
C ASP A 162 13.39 30.33 -21.96
N GLN A 163 13.58 29.07 -21.56
CA GLN A 163 14.89 28.56 -21.14
C GLN A 163 15.85 28.32 -22.32
N MET A 164 15.36 28.10 -23.55
CA MET A 164 16.18 28.02 -24.76
C MET A 164 16.79 29.37 -25.12
N LEU A 165 16.18 30.48 -24.69
CA LEU A 165 16.73 31.82 -24.84
C LEU A 165 17.85 32.13 -23.83
N GLU A 166 17.87 31.46 -22.66
CA GLU A 166 18.78 31.82 -21.54
C GLU A 166 19.99 30.91 -21.28
N THR A 167 20.12 29.71 -21.88
CA THR A 167 21.19 28.75 -21.48
C THR A 167 22.03 28.23 -22.64
N THR A 168 23.35 28.32 -22.48
CA THR A 168 24.37 27.68 -23.32
C THR A 168 24.13 26.15 -23.39
N LYS A 169 24.23 25.57 -24.58
CA LYS A 169 23.80 24.18 -24.87
C LYS A 169 24.54 23.10 -24.06
N GLU A 170 25.73 23.41 -23.54
CA GLU A 170 26.64 22.45 -22.91
C GLU A 170 26.18 22.00 -21.51
N ASP A 171 25.71 22.92 -20.65
CA ASP A 171 25.28 22.60 -19.28
C ASP A 171 24.00 21.77 -19.21
N LYS A 172 23.09 21.96 -20.18
CA LYS A 172 21.86 21.16 -20.28
C LYS A 172 22.17 19.71 -20.63
N GLN A 173 23.03 19.50 -21.62
CA GLN A 173 23.32 18.16 -22.15
C GLN A 173 24.02 17.28 -21.11
N GLN A 174 24.89 17.86 -20.30
CA GLN A 174 25.52 17.16 -19.18
C GLN A 174 24.50 16.72 -18.12
N ASN A 175 23.62 17.62 -17.66
CA ASN A 175 22.66 17.32 -16.60
C ASN A 175 21.62 16.24 -16.97
N PHE A 176 21.18 16.18 -18.23
CA PHE A 176 20.26 15.12 -18.69
C PHE A 176 20.91 13.73 -18.72
N LEU A 177 22.18 13.65 -19.13
CA LEU A 177 22.92 12.38 -19.15
C LEU A 177 23.18 11.86 -17.74
N PHE A 178 23.58 12.74 -16.81
CA PHE A 178 23.81 12.35 -15.41
C PHE A 178 22.54 11.83 -14.75
N LEU A 179 21.38 12.45 -14.98
CA LEU A 179 20.12 11.99 -14.38
C LEU A 179 19.70 10.60 -14.90
N ARG A 180 19.80 10.36 -16.22
CA ARG A 180 19.47 9.06 -16.82
C ARG A 180 20.44 7.95 -16.40
N LEU A 181 21.73 8.28 -16.30
CA LEU A 181 22.74 7.35 -15.81
C LEU A 181 22.51 7.02 -14.33
N TRP A 182 22.14 8.01 -13.53
CA TRP A 182 21.78 7.84 -12.12
C TRP A 182 20.61 6.88 -11.96
N ASP A 183 19.51 7.09 -12.70
CA ASP A 183 18.33 6.22 -12.64
C ASP A 183 18.68 4.76 -12.98
N ARG A 184 19.44 4.53 -14.06
CA ARG A 184 19.85 3.18 -14.45
C ARG A 184 20.76 2.52 -13.40
N ASN A 185 21.69 3.29 -12.84
CA ASN A 185 22.60 2.80 -11.82
C ASN A 185 21.85 2.51 -10.51
N MET A 186 20.83 3.32 -10.17
CA MET A 186 19.94 3.08 -9.04
C MET A 186 19.11 1.81 -9.22
N ASP A 187 18.50 1.60 -10.39
CA ASP A 187 17.75 0.39 -10.70
C ASP A 187 18.64 -0.86 -10.61
N THR A 188 19.86 -0.76 -11.13
CA THR A 188 20.86 -1.83 -11.04
C THR A 188 21.23 -2.12 -9.58
N ALA A 189 21.53 -1.09 -8.79
CA ALA A 189 21.83 -1.23 -7.37
C ALA A 189 20.65 -1.81 -6.56
N MET A 190 19.43 -1.40 -6.88
CA MET A 190 18.21 -1.96 -6.30
C MET A 190 18.01 -3.43 -6.69
N GLY A 191 18.31 -3.79 -7.94
CA GLY A 191 18.30 -5.18 -8.41
C GLY A 191 19.30 -6.06 -7.66
N TRP A 192 20.54 -5.58 -7.47
CA TRP A 192 21.55 -6.29 -6.68
C TRP A 192 21.11 -6.50 -5.23
N LYS A 193 20.52 -5.49 -4.59
CA LYS A 193 19.95 -5.63 -3.24
C LYS A 193 18.83 -6.67 -3.19
N GLY A 194 17.94 -6.67 -4.19
CA GLY A 194 16.88 -7.68 -4.30
C GLY A 194 17.44 -9.10 -4.47
N ALA A 195 18.48 -9.27 -5.30
CA ALA A 195 19.12 -10.57 -5.52
C ALA A 195 19.85 -11.06 -4.26
N GLN A 196 20.51 -10.15 -3.53
CA GLN A 196 21.12 -10.43 -2.24
C GLN A 196 20.07 -10.84 -1.20
N ALA A 197 18.94 -10.11 -1.14
CA ALA A 197 17.84 -10.44 -0.26
C ALA A 197 17.22 -11.82 -0.59
N MET A 198 17.15 -12.20 -1.87
CA MET A 198 16.66 -13.53 -2.26
C MET A 198 17.55 -14.68 -1.78
N GLN A 199 18.86 -14.45 -1.58
CA GLN A 199 19.79 -15.46 -1.09
C GLN A 199 19.94 -15.48 0.43
N PHE A 200 19.99 -14.30 1.06
CA PHE A 200 20.36 -14.15 2.48
C PHE A 200 19.34 -13.35 3.30
N GLY A 201 18.33 -12.76 2.66
CA GLY A 201 17.36 -11.90 3.31
C GLY A 201 16.37 -12.69 4.16
N GLN A 202 15.86 -12.02 5.20
CA GLN A 202 14.80 -12.57 6.03
C GLN A 202 13.52 -12.79 5.18
N PRO A 203 12.88 -13.97 5.25
CA PRO A 203 11.63 -14.22 4.54
C PRO A 203 10.46 -13.42 5.10
N LEU A 204 9.69 -12.80 4.21
CA LEU A 204 8.39 -12.18 4.50
C LEU A 204 7.35 -12.77 3.56
N VAL A 205 6.31 -13.40 4.14
CA VAL A 205 5.31 -14.13 3.37
C VAL A 205 4.04 -13.30 3.22
N PHE A 206 3.54 -13.23 1.99
CA PHE A 206 2.20 -12.81 1.65
C PHE A 206 1.35 -14.03 1.33
N ASP A 207 0.34 -14.29 2.16
CA ASP A 207 -0.57 -15.43 2.02
C ASP A 207 -1.71 -15.08 1.06
N MET A 208 -1.81 -15.76 -0.09
CA MET A 208 -2.76 -15.44 -1.17
C MET A 208 -4.00 -16.33 -1.21
N ASP A 209 -4.27 -17.09 -0.15
CA ASP A 209 -5.47 -17.93 -0.06
C ASP A 209 -6.67 -17.17 0.55
N TYR A 210 -6.97 -16.02 -0.06
CA TYR A 210 -8.16 -15.19 0.27
C TYR A 210 -9.02 -14.84 -0.95
N GLY A 211 -8.78 -15.51 -2.09
CA GLY A 211 -9.44 -15.17 -3.37
C GLY A 211 -10.97 -15.28 -3.30
N ASN A 212 -11.47 -16.27 -2.56
CA ASN A 212 -12.90 -16.53 -2.42
C ASN A 212 -13.64 -15.50 -1.55
N TYR A 213 -12.93 -14.76 -0.70
CA TYR A 213 -13.53 -13.78 0.22
C TYR A 213 -13.63 -12.37 -0.37
N MET A 214 -13.06 -12.13 -1.55
CA MET A 214 -12.96 -10.79 -2.13
C MET A 214 -13.75 -10.65 -3.42
N LYS A 215 -14.39 -9.49 -3.57
CA LYS A 215 -14.98 -9.09 -4.85
C LYS A 215 -13.87 -8.77 -5.86
N PRO A 216 -14.13 -8.82 -7.19
CA PRO A 216 -13.14 -8.49 -8.21
C PRO A 216 -12.51 -7.08 -8.07
N LYS A 217 -13.22 -6.13 -7.46
CA LYS A 217 -12.69 -4.79 -7.17
C LYS A 217 -11.72 -4.79 -5.98
N GLU A 218 -11.97 -5.61 -4.96
CA GLU A 218 -11.11 -5.75 -3.78
C GLU A 218 -9.85 -6.53 -4.12
N LEU A 219 -9.97 -7.58 -4.93
CA LEU A 219 -8.84 -8.30 -5.49
C LEU A 219 -7.89 -7.37 -6.26
N ARG A 220 -8.43 -6.52 -7.15
CA ARG A 220 -7.64 -5.51 -7.87
C ARG A 220 -6.92 -4.52 -6.94
N ASN A 221 -7.53 -4.14 -5.81
CA ASN A 221 -6.88 -3.26 -4.84
C ASN A 221 -5.79 -4.01 -4.06
N THR A 222 -6.02 -5.27 -3.73
CA THR A 222 -5.04 -6.14 -3.06
C THR A 222 -3.79 -6.28 -3.91
N VAL A 223 -3.95 -6.57 -5.20
CA VAL A 223 -2.85 -6.62 -6.16
C VAL A 223 -2.11 -5.28 -6.22
N CYS A 224 -2.82 -4.14 -6.31
CA CYS A 224 -2.18 -2.82 -6.24
C CYS A 224 -1.32 -2.63 -4.98
N GLN A 225 -1.81 -3.04 -3.80
CA GLN A 225 -1.04 -2.91 -2.56
C GLN A 225 0.17 -3.85 -2.52
N LEU A 226 0.08 -5.04 -3.12
CA LEU A 226 1.23 -5.95 -3.29
C LEU A 226 2.30 -5.33 -4.20
N LEU A 227 1.90 -4.70 -5.30
CA LEU A 227 2.78 -3.93 -6.19
C LEU A 227 3.51 -2.82 -5.44
N GLU A 228 2.78 -2.06 -4.64
CA GLU A 228 3.37 -0.99 -3.82
C GLU A 228 4.32 -1.56 -2.76
N SER A 229 3.95 -2.67 -2.12
CA SER A 229 4.78 -3.34 -1.10
C SER A 229 6.11 -3.81 -1.69
N GLU A 230 6.09 -4.44 -2.86
CA GLU A 230 7.30 -4.85 -3.58
C GLU A 230 8.17 -3.64 -3.94
N GLY A 231 7.55 -2.55 -4.40
CA GLY A 231 8.25 -1.30 -4.71
C GLY A 231 8.92 -0.65 -3.50
N TRP A 232 8.31 -0.71 -2.31
CA TRP A 232 8.93 -0.24 -1.07
C TRP A 232 10.10 -1.13 -0.64
N ASN A 233 9.93 -2.45 -0.72
CA ASN A 233 10.99 -3.42 -0.38
C ASN A 233 12.23 -3.22 -1.25
N ARG A 234 12.05 -3.04 -2.56
CA ARG A 234 13.14 -2.82 -3.52
C ARG A 234 13.99 -1.57 -3.21
N ARG A 235 13.36 -0.52 -2.65
CA ARG A 235 14.03 0.75 -2.33
C ARG A 235 14.76 0.72 -1.00
N ASP A 236 14.45 -0.24 -0.13
CA ASP A 236 15.03 -0.32 1.20
C ASP A 236 16.54 -0.61 1.17
N VAL A 237 17.21 -0.37 2.29
CA VAL A 237 18.63 -0.66 2.46
C VAL A 237 18.86 -2.16 2.66
N ASP A 238 17.96 -2.82 3.39
CA ASP A 238 18.01 -4.24 3.70
C ASP A 238 16.64 -4.88 3.41
N PRO A 239 16.39 -5.29 2.14
CA PRO A 239 15.09 -5.82 1.73
C PRO A 239 14.76 -7.15 2.41
N PHE A 240 13.48 -7.47 2.50
CA PHE A 240 13.01 -8.83 2.76
C PHE A 240 13.10 -9.68 1.49
N HIS A 241 13.26 -10.99 1.69
CA HIS A 241 12.92 -11.96 0.65
C HIS A 241 11.41 -12.14 0.64
N ILE A 242 10.74 -11.58 -0.37
CA ILE A 242 9.28 -11.67 -0.49
C ILE A 242 8.89 -13.06 -1.00
N TYR A 243 7.98 -13.71 -0.28
CA TYR A 243 7.32 -14.96 -0.67
C TYR A 243 5.84 -14.72 -0.96
N PHE A 244 5.39 -15.12 -2.13
CA PHE A 244 3.96 -15.23 -2.47
C PHE A 244 3.57 -16.70 -2.37
N CYS A 245 2.93 -17.06 -1.26
CA CYS A 245 2.50 -18.43 -0.96
C CYS A 245 1.02 -18.63 -1.24
N ASN A 246 0.62 -19.89 -1.47
CA ASN A 246 -0.74 -20.25 -1.88
C ASN A 246 -1.21 -19.52 -3.16
N LEU A 247 -0.28 -19.15 -4.05
CA LEU A 247 -0.62 -18.49 -5.31
C LEU A 247 -0.93 -19.54 -6.37
N GLN A 248 -2.22 -19.89 -6.52
CA GLN A 248 -2.67 -20.81 -7.57
C GLN A 248 -2.36 -20.29 -8.97
N VAL A 249 -1.65 -21.08 -9.79
CA VAL A 249 -1.36 -20.74 -11.18
C VAL A 249 -2.68 -20.70 -11.97
N GLY A 250 -2.90 -19.61 -12.71
CA GLY A 250 -4.17 -19.37 -13.40
C GLY A 250 -5.34 -18.93 -12.50
N GLY A 251 -5.11 -18.84 -11.19
CA GLY A 251 -6.07 -18.28 -10.22
C GLY A 251 -6.29 -16.78 -10.39
N ALA A 252 -7.23 -16.23 -9.61
CA ALA A 252 -7.64 -14.84 -9.72
C ALA A 252 -6.50 -13.85 -9.42
N TYR A 253 -5.69 -14.11 -8.39
CA TYR A 253 -4.50 -13.32 -8.07
C TYR A 253 -3.46 -13.39 -9.19
N HIS A 254 -3.14 -14.59 -9.66
CA HIS A 254 -2.12 -14.81 -10.69
C HIS A 254 -2.46 -14.05 -11.98
N LYS A 255 -3.71 -14.15 -12.44
CA LYS A 255 -4.20 -13.43 -13.63
C LYS A 255 -4.05 -11.91 -13.51
N GLU A 256 -4.44 -11.35 -12.35
CA GLU A 256 -4.31 -9.91 -12.12
C GLU A 256 -2.85 -9.46 -11.95
N LEU A 257 -2.01 -10.26 -11.29
CA LEU A 257 -0.58 -9.96 -11.13
C LEU A 257 0.13 -9.95 -12.49
N VAL A 258 -0.05 -10.99 -13.30
CA VAL A 258 0.52 -11.08 -14.65
C VAL A 258 0.04 -9.92 -15.52
N LYS A 259 -1.25 -9.55 -15.43
CA LYS A 259 -1.80 -8.40 -16.16
C LYS A 259 -1.17 -7.06 -15.78
N ARG A 260 -0.77 -6.87 -14.52
CA ARG A 260 -0.20 -5.60 -14.05
C ARG A 260 1.30 -5.49 -14.22
N TYR A 261 2.00 -6.61 -14.05
CA TYR A 261 3.46 -6.66 -14.19
C TYR A 261 3.88 -6.90 -15.65
N GLU A 262 3.02 -7.50 -16.47
CA GLU A 262 3.30 -7.86 -17.86
C GLU A 262 4.65 -8.61 -17.95
N GLU A 263 5.57 -8.17 -18.81
CA GLU A 263 6.91 -8.75 -18.95
C GLU A 263 7.77 -8.68 -17.68
N LYS A 264 7.45 -7.76 -16.75
CA LYS A 264 8.21 -7.59 -15.51
C LYS A 264 7.93 -8.70 -14.51
N TRP A 265 6.84 -9.45 -14.66
CA TRP A 265 6.48 -10.53 -13.74
C TRP A 265 7.62 -11.55 -13.61
N SER A 266 8.19 -11.96 -14.75
CA SER A 266 9.32 -12.89 -14.82
C SER A 266 10.64 -12.31 -14.29
N LYS A 267 10.73 -10.99 -14.15
CA LYS A 267 11.94 -10.28 -13.68
C LYS A 267 11.86 -9.89 -12.20
N LEU A 268 10.77 -10.24 -11.51
CA LEU A 268 10.64 -9.92 -10.09
C LEU A 268 11.57 -10.80 -9.25
N LEU A 269 12.28 -10.15 -8.33
CA LEU A 269 13.17 -10.81 -7.38
C LEU A 269 12.38 -11.22 -6.12
N LEU A 270 11.39 -12.08 -6.33
CA LEU A 270 10.54 -12.66 -5.29
C LEU A 270 10.23 -14.11 -5.61
N THR A 271 9.89 -14.90 -4.59
CA THR A 271 9.56 -16.31 -4.76
C THR A 271 8.05 -16.50 -4.76
N ALA A 272 7.49 -16.80 -5.93
CA ALA A 272 6.07 -17.14 -6.09
C ALA A 272 5.89 -18.65 -6.13
N THR A 273 4.97 -19.18 -5.32
CA THR A 273 4.76 -20.62 -5.17
C THR A 273 3.30 -20.96 -4.83
N GLU A 274 2.83 -22.09 -5.35
CA GLU A 274 1.53 -22.67 -5.00
C GLU A 274 1.53 -23.29 -3.59
N LYS A 275 2.72 -23.66 -3.09
CA LYS A 275 2.87 -24.33 -1.80
C LYS A 275 2.46 -23.41 -0.64
N SER A 276 2.01 -24.03 0.44
CA SER A 276 1.72 -23.31 1.67
C SER A 276 3.01 -22.98 2.41
N TYR A 277 2.98 -21.88 3.15
CA TYR A 277 4.10 -21.43 3.97
C TYR A 277 4.45 -22.42 5.08
N VAL A 278 3.52 -23.29 5.50
CA VAL A 278 3.80 -24.36 6.48
C VAL A 278 4.61 -25.51 5.90
N ASP A 279 4.62 -25.66 4.58
CA ASP A 279 5.39 -26.70 3.88
C ASP A 279 6.81 -26.23 3.55
N LEU A 280 7.01 -24.91 3.49
CA LEU A 280 8.28 -24.28 3.14
C LEU A 280 9.14 -23.99 4.37
N PHE A 281 8.50 -23.68 5.50
CA PHE A 281 9.17 -23.17 6.69
C PHE A 281 8.75 -23.95 7.95
N PRO A 282 9.65 -24.10 8.94
CA PRO A 282 9.32 -24.77 10.18
C PRO A 282 8.31 -23.94 10.97
N LYS A 283 7.25 -24.60 11.46
CA LYS A 283 6.11 -23.96 12.14
C LYS A 283 6.53 -23.07 13.32
N ASP A 284 7.57 -23.46 14.05
CA ASP A 284 8.07 -22.72 15.22
C ASP A 284 8.75 -21.38 14.88
N SER A 285 9.17 -21.21 13.62
CA SER A 285 9.72 -19.94 13.14
C SER A 285 8.64 -18.98 12.62
N ILE A 286 7.41 -19.45 12.44
CA ILE A 286 6.35 -18.70 11.75
C ILE A 286 5.54 -17.88 12.76
N ILE A 287 5.32 -16.61 12.44
CA ILE A 287 4.41 -15.71 13.15
C ILE A 287 3.40 -15.14 12.16
N TYR A 288 2.11 -15.45 12.35
CA TYR A 288 1.04 -14.90 11.54
C TYR A 288 0.60 -13.54 12.11
N LEU A 289 0.78 -12.48 11.33
CA LEU A 289 0.38 -11.12 11.73
C LEU A 289 -1.10 -10.90 11.43
N THR A 290 -1.87 -10.63 12.48
CA THR A 290 -3.29 -10.30 12.37
C THR A 290 -3.70 -9.33 13.46
N ALA A 291 -4.51 -8.33 13.11
CA ALA A 291 -4.99 -7.31 14.04
C ALA A 291 -5.88 -7.91 15.15
N ASP A 292 -6.51 -9.06 14.88
CA ASP A 292 -7.40 -9.74 15.82
C ASP A 292 -6.65 -10.65 16.81
N SER A 293 -5.30 -10.72 16.75
CA SER A 293 -4.52 -11.55 17.67
C SER A 293 -4.56 -10.99 19.09
N PRO A 294 -4.73 -11.85 20.12
CA PRO A 294 -4.61 -11.42 21.52
C PRO A 294 -3.16 -11.10 21.91
N ASN A 295 -2.17 -11.63 21.19
CA ASN A 295 -0.77 -11.43 21.53
C ASN A 295 -0.24 -10.17 20.85
N VAL A 296 0.29 -9.24 21.63
CA VAL A 296 0.84 -7.98 21.13
C VAL A 296 2.32 -8.13 20.81
N MET A 297 2.72 -7.78 19.59
CA MET A 297 4.11 -7.76 19.14
C MET A 297 4.86 -6.65 19.88
N THR A 298 5.86 -7.03 20.68
CA THR A 298 6.66 -6.07 21.46
C THR A 298 8.01 -5.76 20.83
N THR A 299 8.62 -6.73 20.16
CA THR A 299 9.95 -6.60 19.55
C THR A 299 9.98 -7.34 18.24
N PHE A 300 10.60 -6.72 17.23
CA PHE A 300 10.86 -7.38 15.95
C PHE A 300 11.97 -8.41 16.11
N LYS A 301 11.65 -9.65 15.77
CA LYS A 301 12.53 -10.81 15.77
C LYS A 301 13.03 -11.09 14.35
N HIS A 302 14.35 -11.07 14.14
CA HIS A 302 14.99 -11.32 12.84
C HIS A 302 15.09 -12.82 12.50
N ASP A 303 14.98 -13.70 13.50
CA ASP A 303 14.98 -15.18 13.35
C ASP A 303 13.61 -15.76 12.97
N LYS A 304 12.56 -14.93 12.96
CA LYS A 304 11.18 -15.36 12.69
C LYS A 304 10.72 -14.96 11.29
N ILE A 305 9.76 -15.70 10.77
CA ILE A 305 9.16 -15.50 9.46
C ILE A 305 7.75 -14.95 9.69
N TYR A 306 7.55 -13.71 9.27
CA TYR A 306 6.26 -13.04 9.40
C TYR A 306 5.38 -13.38 8.20
N ILE A 307 4.11 -13.65 8.47
CA ILE A 307 3.08 -13.85 7.45
C ILE A 307 2.07 -12.71 7.52
N VAL A 308 1.80 -12.10 6.37
CA VAL A 308 0.76 -11.10 6.18
C VAL A 308 -0.29 -11.66 5.22
N GLY A 309 -1.55 -11.67 5.66
CA GLY A 309 -2.66 -12.11 4.81
C GLY A 309 -2.91 -11.13 3.66
N SER A 310 -2.85 -11.58 2.41
CA SER A 310 -3.11 -10.75 1.22
C SER A 310 -4.60 -10.54 1.01
N PHE A 311 -5.21 -9.80 1.92
CA PHE A 311 -6.66 -9.63 1.99
C PHE A 311 -7.03 -8.17 2.24
N VAL A 312 -7.81 -7.59 1.32
CA VAL A 312 -8.37 -6.25 1.46
C VAL A 312 -9.87 -6.36 1.62
N ASP A 313 -10.32 -6.37 2.87
CA ASP A 313 -11.74 -6.29 3.20
C ASP A 313 -12.14 -4.84 3.47
N LYS A 314 -13.17 -4.37 2.76
CA LYS A 314 -13.88 -3.12 3.13
C LYS A 314 -15.11 -3.40 4.01
N GLY A 315 -15.49 -4.66 4.13
CA GLY A 315 -16.54 -5.18 4.99
C GLY A 315 -16.04 -5.60 6.37
N THR A 316 -16.98 -6.13 7.16
CA THR A 316 -16.84 -6.42 8.60
C THR A 316 -16.43 -7.88 8.85
N GLN A 317 -15.65 -8.53 7.98
CA GLN A 317 -15.27 -9.92 8.21
C GLN A 317 -14.07 -9.99 9.16
N LYS A 318 -14.36 -9.96 10.46
CA LYS A 318 -13.36 -10.05 11.52
C LYS A 318 -12.90 -11.50 11.72
N GLY A 319 -11.61 -11.70 12.00
CA GLY A 319 -11.07 -12.96 12.49
C GLY A 319 -10.77 -14.05 11.44
N ILE A 320 -10.90 -13.81 10.14
CA ILE A 320 -10.62 -14.83 9.11
C ILE A 320 -9.16 -15.31 9.19
N SER A 321 -8.22 -14.36 9.19
CA SER A 321 -6.78 -14.67 9.24
C SER A 321 -6.39 -15.30 10.58
N LEU A 322 -6.99 -14.86 11.68
CA LEU A 322 -6.80 -15.45 13.01
C LEU A 322 -7.30 -16.90 13.06
N ALA A 323 -8.50 -17.17 12.53
CA ALA A 323 -9.08 -18.51 12.49
C ALA A 323 -8.21 -19.45 11.64
N LYS A 324 -7.72 -18.98 10.49
CA LYS A 324 -6.81 -19.74 9.63
C LYS A 324 -5.50 -20.08 10.34
N ALA A 325 -4.88 -19.10 11.01
CA ALA A 325 -3.64 -19.32 11.76
C ALA A 325 -3.84 -20.30 12.94
N LYS A 326 -4.95 -20.17 13.69
CA LYS A 326 -5.31 -21.09 14.78
C LYS A 326 -5.54 -22.52 14.29
N ARG A 327 -6.23 -22.71 13.17
CA ARG A 327 -6.45 -24.03 12.55
C ARG A 327 -5.13 -24.73 12.21
N LEU A 328 -4.12 -23.96 11.80
CA LEU A 328 -2.79 -24.46 11.49
C LEU A 328 -1.85 -24.52 12.72
N LYS A 329 -2.34 -24.15 13.91
CA LYS A 329 -1.60 -24.09 15.18
C LYS A 329 -0.34 -23.22 15.11
N LEU A 330 -0.46 -22.05 14.49
CA LEU A 330 0.64 -21.09 14.34
C LEU A 330 0.59 -20.03 15.43
N ALA A 331 1.76 -19.50 15.79
CA ALA A 331 1.84 -18.31 16.62
C ALA A 331 1.22 -17.11 15.88
N THR A 332 0.46 -16.29 16.60
CA THR A 332 -0.17 -15.09 16.05
C THR A 332 0.24 -13.87 16.85
N GLU A 333 0.48 -12.75 16.19
CA GLU A 333 0.82 -11.47 16.84
C GLU A 333 0.07 -10.31 16.15
N CYS A 334 -0.32 -9.29 16.92
CA CYS A 334 -0.87 -8.03 16.42
C CYS A 334 0.12 -6.88 16.68
N LEU A 335 0.04 -5.81 15.87
CA LEU A 335 0.87 -4.63 16.11
C LEU A 335 0.40 -3.89 17.38
N PRO A 336 1.31 -3.27 18.16
CA PRO A 336 1.00 -2.57 19.40
C PRO A 336 0.35 -1.20 19.17
N LEU A 337 -0.64 -1.09 18.27
CA LEU A 337 -1.22 0.20 17.88
C LEU A 337 -1.80 0.96 19.07
N ASP A 338 -2.54 0.27 19.95
CA ASP A 338 -3.17 0.88 21.12
C ASP A 338 -2.18 1.36 22.20
N ARG A 339 -0.94 0.85 22.17
CA ARG A 339 0.11 1.26 23.10
C ARG A 339 0.75 2.59 22.70
N TYR A 340 0.85 2.85 21.40
CA TYR A 340 1.61 3.98 20.87
C TYR A 340 0.72 5.05 20.22
N LEU A 341 -0.51 4.71 19.81
CA LEU A 341 -1.40 5.62 19.09
C LEU A 341 -2.74 5.72 19.81
N GLN A 342 -3.19 6.96 20.03
CA GLN A 342 -4.55 7.22 20.47
C GLN A 342 -5.48 7.08 19.25
N TRP A 343 -6.16 5.94 19.17
CA TRP A 343 -6.96 5.61 18.00
C TRP A 343 -8.28 6.39 17.99
N ASP A 344 -8.58 7.06 16.86
CA ASP A 344 -9.78 7.90 16.72
C ASP A 344 -10.82 7.24 15.82
N THR A 345 -10.43 6.99 14.58
CA THR A 345 -11.39 6.71 13.50
C THR A 345 -10.92 5.58 12.58
N GLY A 346 -11.85 4.69 12.26
CA GLY A 346 -11.65 3.61 11.31
C GLY A 346 -11.06 2.35 11.92
N THR A 347 -10.79 1.37 11.06
CA THR A 347 -10.33 0.04 11.48
C THR A 347 -8.82 0.00 11.69
N LYS A 348 -8.41 -0.77 12.71
CA LYS A 348 -7.00 -1.09 13.03
C LYS A 348 -6.35 -2.04 12.00
N ASN A 349 -7.11 -2.49 11.02
CA ASN A 349 -6.60 -3.22 9.86
C ASN A 349 -5.83 -2.23 8.96
N LEU A 350 -4.51 -2.44 8.89
CA LEU A 350 -3.61 -1.69 8.01
C LEU A 350 -3.54 -2.35 6.63
N THR A 351 -3.19 -1.57 5.62
CA THR A 351 -3.01 -2.08 4.26
C THR A 351 -1.69 -2.83 4.10
N LEU A 352 -1.55 -3.63 3.04
CA LEU A 352 -0.34 -4.45 2.83
C LEU A 352 0.92 -3.58 2.67
N ASP A 353 0.81 -2.46 1.97
CA ASP A 353 1.89 -1.49 1.80
C ASP A 353 2.28 -0.82 3.12
N GLN A 354 1.31 -0.54 4.00
CA GLN A 354 1.57 0.00 5.34
C GLN A 354 2.29 -1.04 6.20
N MET A 355 1.83 -2.28 6.19
CA MET A 355 2.47 -3.39 6.90
C MET A 355 3.92 -3.58 6.44
N MET A 356 4.16 -3.59 5.12
CA MET A 356 5.51 -3.70 4.56
C MET A 356 6.42 -2.58 5.07
N ARG A 357 5.98 -1.32 5.01
CA ARG A 357 6.78 -0.16 5.46
C ARG A 357 7.07 -0.20 6.96
N ILE A 358 6.09 -0.61 7.77
CA ILE A 358 6.27 -0.78 9.22
C ILE A 358 7.31 -1.86 9.50
N LEU A 359 7.17 -3.04 8.88
CA LEU A 359 8.09 -4.16 9.09
C LEU A 359 9.51 -3.85 8.61
N LEU A 360 9.68 -3.18 7.47
CA LEU A 360 10.99 -2.71 6.99
C LEU A 360 11.63 -1.74 7.98
N CYS A 361 10.86 -0.78 8.49
CA CYS A 361 11.36 0.16 9.49
C CYS A 361 11.77 -0.54 10.78
N LEU A 362 10.97 -1.48 11.27
CA LEU A 362 11.28 -2.26 12.47
C LEU A 362 12.51 -3.15 12.27
N LYS A 363 12.69 -3.74 11.08
CA LYS A 363 13.88 -4.52 10.74
C LYS A 363 15.15 -3.66 10.83
N ASN A 364 15.08 -2.42 10.34
CA ASN A 364 16.21 -1.50 10.25
C ASN A 364 16.52 -0.76 11.56
N THR A 365 15.50 -0.28 12.27
CA THR A 365 15.69 0.62 13.43
C THR A 365 15.22 0.02 14.76
N GLY A 366 14.34 -0.99 14.72
CA GLY A 366 13.72 -1.58 15.91
C GLY A 366 12.79 -0.64 16.68
N SER A 367 12.55 0.58 16.18
CA SER A 367 11.74 1.60 16.87
C SER A 367 10.30 1.62 16.38
N TRP A 368 9.37 1.34 17.30
CA TRP A 368 7.93 1.45 17.04
C TRP A 368 7.49 2.89 16.75
N GLU A 369 8.12 3.89 17.38
CA GLU A 369 7.77 5.30 17.17
C GLU A 369 8.06 5.75 15.73
N GLU A 370 9.14 5.25 15.13
CA GLU A 370 9.46 5.54 13.74
C GLU A 370 8.58 4.74 12.78
N ALA A 371 8.40 3.44 13.07
CA ALA A 371 7.62 2.56 12.22
C ALA A 371 6.15 2.98 12.15
N LEU A 372 5.55 3.40 13.27
CA LEU A 372 4.14 3.80 13.31
C LEU A 372 3.86 5.15 12.64
N ARG A 373 4.88 5.89 12.20
CA ARG A 373 4.69 7.07 11.33
C ARG A 373 4.08 6.74 9.97
N PHE A 374 4.16 5.48 9.56
CA PHE A 374 3.53 5.00 8.34
C PHE A 374 2.03 4.72 8.50
N VAL A 375 1.50 4.78 9.73
CA VAL A 375 0.07 4.77 9.97
C VAL A 375 -0.52 6.13 9.56
N PRO A 376 -1.63 6.18 8.78
CA PRO A 376 -2.22 7.44 8.35
C PRO A 376 -2.70 8.29 9.54
N LYS A 377 -2.24 9.54 9.62
CA LYS A 377 -2.59 10.51 10.67
C LYS A 377 -4.10 10.68 10.90
N ARG A 378 -4.91 10.55 9.84
CA ARG A 378 -6.38 10.63 9.92
C ARG A 378 -7.04 9.53 10.78
N LYS A 379 -6.30 8.49 11.18
CA LYS A 379 -6.81 7.37 11.98
C LYS A 379 -6.60 7.58 13.49
N HIS A 380 -5.77 8.53 13.92
CA HIS A 380 -5.37 8.68 15.32
C HIS A 380 -5.17 10.16 15.71
N ALA A 381 -5.50 10.52 16.96
CA ALA A 381 -5.37 11.89 17.48
C ALA A 381 -3.92 12.29 17.75
N GLY A 382 -3.05 11.32 17.97
CA GLY A 382 -1.66 11.55 18.34
C GLY A 382 -0.93 10.29 18.76
N TYR A 383 0.34 10.45 19.10
CA TYR A 383 1.14 9.41 19.73
C TYR A 383 0.94 9.49 21.25
N LEU A 384 0.73 8.35 21.89
CA LEU A 384 0.69 8.27 23.35
C LEU A 384 2.13 8.40 23.87
N GLU A 385 2.37 9.32 24.81
CA GLU A 385 3.65 9.37 25.51
C GLU A 385 3.80 8.10 26.34
N ILE A 386 4.84 7.32 26.03
CA ILE A 386 5.21 6.18 26.86
C ILE A 386 5.73 6.77 28.17
N SER A 387 4.99 6.57 29.27
CA SER A 387 5.44 7.05 30.58
C SER A 387 6.87 6.55 30.89
N PRO A 388 7.75 7.37 31.48
CA PRO A 388 9.13 6.98 31.81
C PRO A 388 9.21 5.68 32.61
N SER A 389 8.19 5.41 33.44
CA SER A 389 8.03 4.22 34.27
C SER A 389 7.99 2.91 33.45
N SER A 390 7.42 2.97 32.24
CA SER A 390 7.31 1.81 31.34
C SER A 390 8.64 1.50 30.64
N GLN A 391 9.42 2.54 30.33
CA GLN A 391 10.77 2.38 29.77
C GLN A 391 11.74 1.84 30.81
N GLU A 392 11.62 2.25 32.07
CA GLU A 392 12.43 1.74 33.17
C GLU A 392 12.14 0.25 33.44
N LEU A 393 10.88 -0.18 33.36
CA LEU A 393 10.49 -1.58 33.52
C LEU A 393 11.03 -2.47 32.39
N VAL A 394 10.99 -1.99 31.14
CA VAL A 394 11.59 -2.68 29.98
C VAL A 394 13.13 -2.73 30.12
N ASN A 395 13.75 -1.67 30.61
CA ASN A 395 15.20 -1.64 30.84
C ASN A 395 15.62 -2.56 32.01
N ARG A 396 14.81 -2.68 33.06
CA ARG A 396 15.00 -3.67 34.14
C ARG A 396 14.88 -5.11 33.64
N LEU A 397 13.89 -5.39 32.77
CA LEU A 397 13.73 -6.71 32.15
C LEU A 397 14.85 -7.05 31.16
N LYS A 398 15.43 -6.07 30.48
CA LYS A 398 16.63 -6.26 29.65
C LYS A 398 17.86 -6.56 30.50
N ARG A 399 18.03 -5.86 31.64
CA ARG A 399 19.12 -6.10 32.60
C ARG A 399 19.03 -7.48 33.27
N SER A 400 17.84 -7.96 33.60
CA SER A 400 17.69 -9.29 34.22
C SER A 400 18.01 -10.45 33.27
N LYS A 401 17.84 -10.27 31.95
CA LYS A 401 18.26 -11.27 30.95
C LYS A 401 19.77 -11.33 30.73
N THR A 402 20.51 -10.23 30.94
CA THR A 402 21.98 -10.21 30.83
C THR A 402 22.69 -10.80 32.05
N PHE A 403 22.01 -10.96 33.19
CA PHE A 403 22.61 -11.53 34.41
C PHE A 403 22.51 -13.07 34.52
N ASN A 404 21.81 -13.75 33.59
CA ASN A 404 21.67 -15.21 33.59
C ASN A 404 22.66 -15.94 32.65
N SER A 405 23.81 -15.35 32.34
CA SER A 405 24.96 -16.10 31.82
C SER A 405 25.94 -16.39 32.95
N PHE A 406 25.69 -17.48 33.69
CA PHE A 406 26.68 -18.04 34.62
C PHE A 406 27.94 -18.46 33.84
N PRO A 407 29.16 -18.06 34.26
CA PRO A 407 30.36 -18.68 33.75
C PRO A 407 30.48 -20.08 34.34
N LYS A 408 30.53 -21.10 33.48
CA LYS A 408 31.13 -22.39 33.81
C LYS A 408 32.64 -22.13 33.98
N ASP A 409 33.14 -22.18 35.21
CA ASP A 409 34.40 -22.85 35.52
C ASP A 409 34.74 -22.83 37.02
N SER A 410 35.35 -23.94 37.48
CA SER A 410 36.04 -24.19 38.76
C SER A 410 35.24 -24.72 39.98
N LEU A 411 34.74 -25.96 39.87
CA LEU A 411 34.63 -26.83 41.05
C LEU A 411 35.95 -27.63 41.19
N LYS A 412 36.90 -27.09 41.97
CA LYS A 412 38.04 -27.86 42.47
C LYS A 412 37.55 -28.80 43.58
N ILE A 413 37.46 -30.08 43.27
CA ILE A 413 37.28 -31.17 44.24
C ILE A 413 38.52 -31.18 45.15
N ARG A 414 38.34 -30.88 46.43
CA ARG A 414 39.36 -31.02 47.47
C ARG A 414 39.16 -32.38 48.15
N THR A 415 39.85 -33.41 47.66
CA THR A 415 40.00 -34.69 48.37
C THR A 415 40.86 -34.47 49.60
N GLN A 416 40.27 -34.55 50.79
CA GLN A 416 41.02 -34.61 52.05
C GLN A 416 40.94 -36.05 52.58
N LYS A 417 42.08 -36.76 52.45
CA LYS A 417 42.35 -38.05 53.09
C LYS A 417 42.14 -37.91 54.60
N ARG A 418 41.35 -38.79 55.20
CA ARG A 418 41.29 -38.99 56.66
C ARG A 418 41.76 -40.41 56.94
N TRP A 419 42.96 -40.52 57.52
CA TRP A 419 43.50 -41.76 58.06
C TRP A 419 42.92 -42.01 59.46
N LEU A 420 42.80 -43.30 59.76
CA LEU A 420 42.36 -43.93 61.01
C LEU A 420 43.06 -43.38 62.26
N LYS A 421 42.28 -43.17 63.32
CA LYS A 421 42.45 -43.80 64.63
C LYS A 421 41.14 -43.74 65.41
#